data_AF-A0A3B8V9T7-F1
#
_entry.id   AF-A0A3B8V9T7-F1
#
_cell.length_a   1.000
_cell.length_b   1.000
_cell.length_c   1.000
_cell.angle_alpha   90.00
_cell.angle_beta   90.00
_cell.angle_gamma   90.00
#
_symmetry.space_group_name_H-M   'P 1'
#
loop_
_entity.id
_entity.type
_entity.pdbx_description
1 polymer ?
#
loop_
_entity_poly.entity_id
_entity_poly.type
_entity_poly.pdbx_seq_one_letter_code
_entity_poly.pdbx_strand_id
1 'polypeptide(L)'
;MELTINNFKRIYRLNWIISGPVLFMFAWPYFILSRILDQHIYYSMLGCFLFAIPFTLTILHGHISVAIGPLHRNNFYKWQQNKKGITKLAFHPVLFSTKIRLILIMLSLILLLV
;
A
#
# COMPACT_ATOMS: atom_id res chain seq x y z
N MET A 1 16.00 21.35 4.33
CA MET A 1 15.30 21.17 3.03
C MET A 1 14.05 22.02 3.06
N GLU A 2 14.00 23.09 2.29
CA GLU A 2 12.79 23.92 2.15
C GLU A 2 11.67 23.06 1.52
N LEU A 3 10.65 22.74 2.30
CA LEU A 3 9.52 21.93 1.88
C LEU A 3 8.50 22.79 1.13
N THR A 4 8.77 23.04 -0.14
CA THR A 4 7.80 23.65 -1.07
C THR A 4 6.75 22.62 -1.52
N ILE A 5 5.56 23.09 -1.87
CA ILE A 5 4.45 22.28 -2.44
C ILE A 5 4.91 21.43 -3.65
N ASN A 6 5.94 21.89 -4.37
CA ASN A 6 6.55 21.16 -5.48
C ASN A 6 7.19 19.83 -5.04
N ASN A 7 7.79 19.78 -3.84
CA ASN A 7 8.34 18.54 -3.27
C ASN A 7 7.22 17.54 -2.93
N PHE A 8 6.10 18.01 -2.36
CA PHE A 8 4.93 17.16 -2.11
C PHE A 8 4.36 16.57 -3.41
N LYS A 9 4.25 17.36 -4.48
CA LYS A 9 3.83 16.87 -5.80
C LYS A 9 4.79 15.82 -6.37
N ARG A 10 6.10 15.96 -6.15
CA ARG A 10 7.10 15.00 -6.62
C ARG A 10 6.99 13.68 -5.86
N ILE A 11 6.98 13.71 -4.53
CA ILE A 11 6.88 12.52 -3.68
C ILE A 11 5.58 11.76 -3.94
N TYR A 12 4.47 12.49 -4.08
CA TYR A 12 3.19 11.90 -4.44
C TYR A 12 3.22 11.15 -5.78
N ARG A 13 3.87 11.72 -6.81
CA ARG A 13 4.00 11.06 -8.13
C ARG A 13 4.87 9.81 -8.04
N LEU A 14 6.00 9.89 -7.34
CA LEU A 14 6.89 8.75 -7.14
C LEU A 14 6.17 7.61 -6.40
N ASN A 15 5.39 7.91 -5.36
CA ASN A 15 4.62 6.88 -4.66
C ASN A 15 3.62 6.16 -5.56
N TRP A 16 2.96 6.85 -6.48
CA TRP A 16 2.08 6.22 -7.46
C TRP A 16 2.82 5.34 -8.47
N ILE A 17 4.01 5.78 -8.89
CA ILE A 17 4.85 4.98 -9.81
C ILE A 17 5.36 3.72 -9.09
N ILE A 18 5.75 3.84 -7.82
CA ILE A 18 6.27 2.74 -7.00
C ILE A 18 5.16 1.76 -6.59
N SER A 19 3.92 2.23 -6.39
CA SER A 19 2.84 1.36 -5.89
C SER A 19 2.53 0.18 -6.81
N GLY A 20 2.56 0.38 -8.13
CA GLY A 20 2.28 -0.69 -9.09
C GLY A 20 3.29 -1.84 -9.03
N PRO A 21 4.60 -1.58 -9.25
CA PRO A 21 5.66 -2.58 -9.16
C PRO A 21 5.70 -3.27 -7.79
N VAL A 22 5.55 -2.53 -6.70
CA VAL A 22 5.57 -3.10 -5.34
C VAL A 22 4.39 -4.03 -5.12
N LEU A 23 3.19 -3.66 -5.58
CA LEU A 23 2.02 -4.52 -5.48
C LEU A 23 2.21 -5.82 -6.24
N PHE A 24 2.75 -5.75 -7.46
CA PHE A 24 3.06 -6.96 -8.25
C PHE A 24 4.10 -7.84 -7.56
N MET A 25 5.18 -7.23 -7.04
CA MET A 25 6.26 -7.94 -6.36
C MET A 25 5.77 -8.70 -5.12
N PHE A 26 4.86 -8.12 -4.33
CA PHE A 26 4.30 -8.79 -3.15
C PHE A 26 3.13 -9.73 -3.47
N ALA A 27 2.43 -9.56 -4.59
CA ALA A 27 1.41 -10.49 -5.03
C ALA A 27 2.01 -11.85 -5.46
N TRP A 28 3.19 -11.81 -6.08
CA TRP A 28 3.87 -12.98 -6.62
C TRP A 28 4.12 -14.14 -5.63
N PRO A 29 4.70 -13.93 -4.44
CA PRO A 29 4.92 -15.02 -3.48
C PRO A 29 3.62 -15.67 -3.02
N TYR A 30 2.55 -14.89 -2.83
CA TYR A 30 1.24 -15.45 -2.47
C TYR A 30 0.69 -16.31 -3.60
N PHE A 31 0.80 -15.85 -4.85
CA PHE A 31 0.35 -16.61 -6.01
C PHE A 31 1.09 -17.95 -6.12
N ILE A 32 2.41 -17.97 -5.95
CA ILE A 32 3.18 -19.22 -5.98
C ILE A 32 2.68 -20.17 -4.88
N LEU A 33 2.51 -19.69 -3.65
CA LEU A 33 2.03 -20.51 -2.54
C LEU A 33 0.64 -21.07 -2.80
N SER A 34 -0.28 -20.27 -3.33
CA SER A 34 -1.63 -20.71 -3.63
C SER A 34 -1.65 -21.76 -4.75
N ARG A 35 -0.73 -21.67 -5.73
CA ARG A 35 -0.56 -22.70 -6.76
C ARG A 35 0.04 -24.00 -6.21
N ILE A 36 0.97 -23.93 -5.27
CA ILE A 36 1.54 -25.12 -4.60
C ILE A 36 0.48 -25.86 -3.79
N LEU A 37 -0.48 -25.12 -3.21
CA LEU A 37 -1.60 -25.66 -2.44
C LEU A 37 -2.80 -26.08 -3.32
N ASP A 38 -2.62 -26.10 -4.65
CA ASP A 38 -3.67 -26.43 -5.64
C ASP A 38 -4.97 -25.62 -5.46
N GLN A 39 -4.87 -24.38 -4.98
CA GLN A 39 -6.04 -23.53 -4.81
C GLN A 39 -6.68 -23.11 -6.12
N HIS A 40 -7.99 -22.88 -6.05
CA HIS A 40 -8.75 -22.31 -7.15
C HIS A 40 -8.20 -20.93 -7.56
N ILE A 41 -8.17 -20.66 -8.87
CA ILE A 41 -7.58 -19.45 -9.42
C ILE A 41 -8.24 -18.16 -8.90
N TYR A 42 -9.57 -18.16 -8.70
CA TYR A 42 -10.29 -17.02 -8.15
C TYR A 42 -9.84 -16.66 -6.73
N TYR A 43 -9.72 -17.63 -5.82
CA TYR A 43 -9.24 -17.39 -4.45
C TYR A 43 -7.77 -16.99 -4.43
N SER A 44 -6.96 -17.61 -5.30
CA SER A 44 -5.56 -17.22 -5.50
C SER A 44 -5.43 -15.74 -5.86
N MET A 45 -6.18 -15.25 -6.85
CA MET A 45 -6.10 -13.85 -7.28
C MET A 45 -6.59 -12.90 -6.20
N LEU A 46 -7.70 -13.20 -5.51
CA LEU A 46 -8.20 -12.37 -4.42
C LEU A 46 -7.21 -12.30 -3.25
N GLY A 47 -6.66 -13.44 -2.85
CA GLY A 47 -5.65 -13.54 -1.81
C GLY A 47 -4.38 -12.78 -2.17
N CYS A 48 -3.93 -12.82 -3.43
CA CYS A 48 -2.79 -12.04 -3.91
C CYS A 48 -2.98 -10.54 -3.68
N PHE A 49 -4.15 -10.00 -4.03
CA PHE A 49 -4.46 -8.59 -3.81
C PHE A 49 -4.48 -8.25 -2.31
N LEU A 50 -5.17 -9.05 -1.51
CA LEU A 50 -5.30 -8.82 -0.07
C LEU A 50 -3.95 -8.93 0.66
N PHE A 51 -3.08 -9.83 0.21
CA PHE A 51 -1.73 -9.97 0.74
C PHE A 51 -0.82 -8.83 0.30
N ALA A 52 -0.85 -8.41 -0.97
CA ALA A 52 0.08 -7.41 -1.50
C ALA A 52 -0.20 -5.98 -1.02
N ILE A 53 -1.47 -5.61 -0.83
CA ILE A 53 -1.89 -4.27 -0.38
C ILE A 53 -1.20 -3.82 0.92
N PRO A 54 -1.22 -4.58 2.04
CA PRO A 54 -0.63 -4.14 3.31
C PRO A 54 0.89 -3.93 3.23
N PHE A 55 1.62 -4.76 2.48
CA PHE A 55 3.05 -4.56 2.28
C PHE A 55 3.34 -3.34 1.40
N THR A 56 2.55 -3.17 0.32
CA THR A 56 2.63 -1.99 -0.55
C THR A 56 2.41 -0.71 0.25
N LEU A 57 1.38 -0.68 1.10
CA LEU A 57 1.11 0.45 1.99
C LEU A 57 2.25 0.69 2.99
N THR A 58 2.88 -0.37 3.49
CA THR A 58 4.02 -0.24 4.42
C THR A 58 5.23 0.41 3.75
N ILE A 59 5.58 -0.05 2.54
CA ILE A 59 6.69 0.53 1.76
C ILE A 59 6.41 1.99 1.41
N LEU A 60 5.19 2.30 0.93
CA LEU A 60 4.81 3.67 0.59
C LEU A 60 4.82 4.59 1.81
N HIS A 61 4.35 4.11 2.96
CA HIS A 61 4.42 4.86 4.22
C HIS A 61 5.86 5.12 4.65
N GLY A 62 6.72 4.11 4.54
CA GLY A 62 8.15 4.20 4.84
C GLY A 62 8.83 5.22 3.95
N HIS A 63 8.60 5.15 2.63
CA HIS A 63 9.15 6.10 1.66
C HIS A 63 8.74 7.55 1.98
N ILE A 64 7.47 7.82 2.28
CA ILE A 64 7.00 9.16 2.70
C ILE A 64 7.74 9.61 3.97
N SER A 65 7.84 8.73 4.97
CA SER A 65 8.45 9.06 6.26
C SER A 65 9.94 9.37 6.14
N VAL A 66 10.65 8.67 5.25
CA VAL A 66 12.07 8.92 4.94
C VAL A 66 12.25 10.19 4.10
N ALA A 67 11.42 10.39 3.07
CA ALA A 67 11.58 11.51 2.15
C ALA A 67 11.17 12.87 2.76
N ILE A 68 10.23 12.89 3.70
CA ILE A 68 9.65 14.13 4.27
C ILE A 68 10.07 14.34 5.74
N GLY A 69 10.36 13.26 6.46
CA GLY A 69 10.58 13.28 7.90
C GLY A 69 9.28 13.33 8.71
N PRO A 70 9.32 12.87 9.98
CA PRO A 70 8.12 12.69 10.81
C PRO A 70 7.36 14.00 11.10
N LEU A 71 8.07 15.12 11.27
CA LEU A 71 7.48 16.43 11.58
C LEU A 71 6.58 16.99 10.46
N HIS A 72 6.92 16.71 9.20
CA HIS A 72 6.25 17.30 8.04
C HIS A 72 5.25 16.34 7.37
N ARG A 73 5.22 15.08 7.81
CA ARG A 73 4.32 14.04 7.31
C ARG A 73 2.84 14.43 7.46
N ASN A 74 2.48 15.06 8.58
CA ASN A 74 1.11 15.51 8.83
C ASN A 74 0.68 16.60 7.83
N ASN A 75 1.57 17.51 7.46
CA ASN A 75 1.30 18.55 6.47
C ASN A 75 1.15 17.95 5.07
N PHE A 76 1.96 16.95 4.73
CA PHE A 76 1.81 16.18 3.49
C PHE A 76 0.45 15.47 3.42
N TYR A 77 0.02 14.80 4.49
CA TYR A 77 -1.28 14.14 4.52
C TYR A 77 -2.45 15.13 4.45
N LYS A 78 -2.37 16.29 5.12
CA LYS A 78 -3.36 17.37 4.98
C LYS A 78 -3.43 17.90 3.55
N TRP A 79 -2.28 18.14 2.91
CA TRP A 79 -2.21 18.54 1.51
C TRP A 79 -2.82 17.48 0.58
N GLN A 80 -2.59 16.20 0.87
CA GLN A 80 -3.14 15.10 0.09
C GLN A 80 -4.65 14.92 0.27
N GLN A 81 -5.17 15.12 1.49
CA GLN A 81 -6.61 15.07 1.82
C GLN A 81 -7.43 16.09 1.02
N ASN A 82 -6.81 17.20 0.61
CA ASN A 82 -7.44 18.23 -0.21
C ASN A 82 -7.59 17.84 -1.70
N LYS A 83 -7.05 16.69 -2.13
CA LYS A 83 -7.26 16.17 -3.49
C LYS A 83 -8.59 15.42 -3.58
N LYS A 84 -9.23 15.42 -4.76
CA LYS A 84 -10.48 14.71 -5.04
C LYS A 84 -10.24 13.32 -5.64
N GLY A 85 -11.17 12.39 -5.40
CA GLY A 85 -11.26 11.09 -6.08
C GLY A 85 -10.46 9.94 -5.46
N ILE A 86 -10.15 8.92 -6.26
CA ILE A 86 -9.46 7.66 -5.88
C ILE A 86 -8.12 7.95 -5.17
N THR A 87 -7.48 9.06 -5.55
CA THR A 87 -6.21 9.52 -4.98
C THR A 87 -6.28 9.94 -3.51
N LYS A 88 -7.47 10.37 -3.06
CA LYS A 88 -7.76 10.66 -1.65
C LYS A 88 -7.89 9.37 -0.85
N LEU A 89 -8.50 8.35 -1.44
CA LEU A 89 -8.76 7.07 -0.79
C LEU A 89 -7.47 6.23 -0.71
N ALA A 90 -6.73 6.09 -1.81
CA ALA A 90 -5.60 5.17 -1.96
C ALA A 90 -4.44 5.38 -0.95
N PHE A 91 -4.32 6.57 -0.37
CA PHE A 91 -3.28 6.88 0.62
C PHE A 91 -3.87 7.60 1.83
N HIS A 92 -5.13 7.30 2.16
CA HIS A 92 -5.72 7.86 3.36
C HIS A 92 -4.91 7.43 4.60
N PRO A 93 -4.63 8.32 5.57
CA PRO A 93 -3.83 8.00 6.76
C PRO A 93 -4.30 6.72 7.50
N VAL A 94 -5.61 6.48 7.46
CA VAL A 94 -6.24 5.31 8.07
C VAL A 94 -5.78 3.99 7.42
N LEU A 95 -5.52 3.97 6.11
CA LEU A 95 -4.99 2.77 5.43
C LEU A 95 -3.59 2.39 5.89
N PHE A 96 -2.82 3.35 6.44
CA PHE A 96 -1.52 3.08 7.05
C PHE A 96 -1.62 2.61 8.50
N SER A 97 -2.82 2.41 9.04
CA SER A 97 -3.00 1.84 10.36
C SER A 97 -2.54 0.39 10.39
N THR A 98 -1.77 0.04 11.42
CA THR A 98 -1.32 -1.34 11.67
C THR A 98 -2.50 -2.30 11.78
N LYS A 99 -3.64 -1.84 12.32
CA LYS A 99 -4.85 -2.68 12.46
C LYS A 99 -5.38 -3.13 11.10
N ILE A 100 -5.50 -2.22 10.14
CA ILE A 100 -6.00 -2.56 8.79
C ILE A 100 -5.03 -3.51 8.09
N ARG A 101 -3.72 -3.26 8.21
CA ARG A 101 -2.71 -4.14 7.62
C ARG A 101 -2.82 -5.57 8.16
N LEU A 102 -2.96 -5.71 9.47
CA LEU A 102 -3.10 -7.02 10.11
C LEU A 102 -4.38 -7.73 9.68
N ILE A 103 -5.52 -7.01 9.61
CA ILE A 103 -6.79 -7.59 9.13
C ILE A 103 -6.65 -8.11 7.70
N LEU A 104 -6.05 -7.33 6.79
CA LEU A 104 -5.84 -7.76 5.40
C LEU A 104 -4.92 -8.98 5.30
N ILE A 105 -3.85 -9.02 6.10
CA ILE A 105 -2.95 -10.19 6.15
C ILE A 105 -3.71 -11.40 6.68
N MET A 106 -4.46 -11.28 7.77
CA MET A 106 -5.23 -12.41 8.31
C MET A 106 -6.27 -12.93 7.32
N LEU A 107 -7.00 -12.05 6.64
CA LEU A 107 -7.93 -12.44 5.59
C LEU A 107 -7.23 -13.16 4.44
N SER A 108 -6.05 -12.70 4.03
CA SER A 108 -5.26 -13.37 2.98
C SER A 108 -4.80 -14.76 3.43
N LEU A 109 -4.43 -14.95 4.69
CA LEU A 109 -4.03 -16.26 5.20
C LEU A 109 -5.22 -17.22 5.30
N ILE A 110 -6.39 -16.74 5.73
CA ILE A 110 -7.63 -17.53 5.73
C ILE A 110 -7.94 -17.97 4.29
N LEU A 111 -7.90 -17.03 3.34
CA LEU A 111 -8.13 -17.33 1.93
C LEU A 111 -7.11 -18.29 1.33
N LEU A 112 -5.91 -18.43 1.90
CA LEU A 112 -4.88 -19.38 1.44
C LEU A 112 -5.16 -20.81 1.92
N LEU A 113 -5.93 -20.97 3.00
CA LEU A 113 -6.24 -22.25 3.63
C LEU A 113 -7.59 -22.84 3.19
N VAL A 114 -8.42 -22.04 2.51
CA VAL A 114 -9.75 -22.42 1.98
C VAL A 114 -9.61 -22.96 0.56
#